data_AF-A0A415KEV4-F1
#
_entry.id   AF-A0A415KEV4-F1
#
_cell.length_a   1.000
_cell.length_b   1.000
_cell.length_c   1.000
_cell.angle_alpha   90.00
_cell.angle_beta   90.00
_cell.angle_gamma   90.00
#
_symmetry.space_group_name_H-M   'P 1'
#
loop_
_entity.id
_entity.type
_entity.pdbx_description
1 polymer ?
#
loop_
_entity_poly.entity_id
_entity_poly.type
_entity_poly.pdbx_seq_one_letter_code
_entity_poly.pdbx_strand_id
1 'polypeptide(L)'
;MFCPTCGSPISDDAKFCPVCGSAIGAASATPAPQPAPQPQPAPQPTQIQPTPVQAVQPQPQQQYTGQQQYAGQQQYAQQPAPAPMGYAPIKTDRGVIGWLLLSIVTCGIYSYYFLYCLARDINVMCQDDGDSTPGLAAFILLSFVTCGFYGLYWYYKIGNRLQANAPRYGLMFQENGTTVLMWQIVGALLCGLGPIFAMNIIIKNTNAMATAYNARLGARA
;
A
#
# COMPACT_ATOMS: atom_id res chain seq x y z
N MET A 1 33.66 13.42 -15.08
CA MET A 1 33.06 12.42 -16.02
C MET A 1 31.52 12.39 -15.93
N PHE A 2 30.79 11.61 -16.74
CA PHE A 2 29.33 11.46 -16.63
C PHE A 2 28.94 10.06 -16.12
N CYS A 3 27.89 9.95 -15.32
CA CYS A 3 27.37 8.67 -14.85
C CYS A 3 26.82 7.84 -16.02
N PRO A 4 27.26 6.59 -16.23
CA PRO A 4 26.78 5.76 -17.35
C PRO A 4 25.32 5.30 -17.18
N THR A 5 24.78 5.37 -15.97
CA THR A 5 23.41 4.93 -15.66
C THR A 5 22.37 6.04 -15.82
N CYS A 6 22.71 7.31 -15.50
CA CYS A 6 21.73 8.41 -15.53
C CYS A 6 22.20 9.68 -16.26
N GLY A 7 23.45 9.75 -16.71
CA GLY A 7 23.98 10.88 -17.48
C GLY A 7 24.30 12.13 -16.67
N SER A 8 24.19 12.11 -15.34
CA SER A 8 24.56 13.27 -14.51
C SER A 8 26.08 13.48 -14.48
N PRO A 9 26.56 14.73 -14.39
CA PRO A 9 27.98 15.01 -14.18
C PRO A 9 28.41 14.48 -12.80
N ILE A 10 29.58 13.84 -12.75
CA ILE A 10 30.20 13.29 -11.54
C ILE A 10 31.68 13.66 -11.50
N SER A 11 32.23 13.82 -10.29
CA SER A 11 33.67 14.00 -10.08
C SER A 11 34.43 12.72 -10.42
N ASP A 12 35.69 12.86 -10.83
CA ASP A 12 36.49 11.73 -11.32
C ASP A 12 36.90 10.75 -10.19
N ASP A 13 36.77 11.16 -8.92
CA ASP A 13 37.05 10.33 -7.73
C ASP A 13 35.77 9.73 -7.07
N ALA A 14 34.60 9.90 -7.68
CA ALA A 14 33.35 9.41 -7.10
C ALA A 14 33.25 7.87 -7.20
N LYS A 15 32.96 7.20 -6.07
CA LYS A 15 32.68 5.75 -6.04
C LYS A 15 31.20 5.41 -6.32
N PHE A 16 30.29 6.35 -6.06
CA PHE A 16 28.85 6.21 -6.27
C PHE A 16 28.25 7.51 -6.79
N CYS A 17 27.22 7.41 -7.64
CA CYS A 17 26.58 8.56 -8.25
C CYS A 17 25.67 9.25 -7.22
N PRO A 18 25.84 10.55 -6.94
CA PRO A 18 25.01 11.25 -5.96
C PRO A 18 23.56 11.46 -6.42
N VAL A 19 23.28 11.30 -7.73
CA VAL A 19 21.95 11.52 -8.31
C VAL A 19 21.13 10.23 -8.36
N CYS A 20 21.71 9.11 -8.80
CA CYS A 20 20.98 7.85 -8.97
C CYS A 20 21.48 6.68 -8.09
N GLY A 21 22.58 6.86 -7.36
CA GLY A 21 23.13 5.83 -6.47
C GLY A 21 23.95 4.72 -7.14
N SER A 22 24.09 4.71 -8.47
CA SER A 22 24.87 3.68 -9.17
C SER A 22 26.35 3.73 -8.77
N ALA A 23 27.00 2.58 -8.56
CA ALA A 23 28.44 2.51 -8.38
C ALA A 23 29.17 2.89 -9.68
N ILE A 24 30.22 3.72 -9.59
CA ILE A 24 31.10 4.03 -10.71
C ILE A 24 32.46 3.35 -10.48
N GLY A 25 32.96 2.66 -11.51
CA GLY A 25 34.28 2.02 -11.49
C GLY A 25 34.29 0.50 -11.27
N ALA A 26 33.15 -0.19 -11.24
CA ALA A 26 33.15 -1.65 -11.27
C ALA A 26 33.17 -2.14 -12.73
N ALA A 27 34.34 -2.54 -13.20
CA ALA A 27 34.46 -3.38 -14.38
C ALA A 27 33.59 -4.64 -14.19
N SER A 28 32.77 -4.92 -15.20
CA SER A 28 31.89 -6.08 -15.27
C SER A 28 32.68 -7.39 -15.08
N ALA A 29 32.50 -8.04 -13.93
CA ALA A 29 32.97 -9.39 -13.70
C ALA A 29 31.91 -10.37 -14.21
N THR A 30 32.18 -10.96 -15.37
CA THR A 30 31.48 -12.12 -15.91
C THR A 30 31.67 -13.33 -14.98
N PRO A 31 30.62 -14.07 -14.58
CA PRO A 31 30.80 -15.32 -13.85
C PRO A 31 31.49 -16.38 -14.74
N ALA A 32 32.58 -16.96 -14.25
CA ALA A 32 33.30 -18.04 -14.92
C ALA A 32 32.53 -19.39 -14.83
N PRO A 33 32.71 -20.33 -15.78
CA PRO A 33 31.99 -21.60 -15.81
C PRO A 33 32.38 -22.55 -14.67
N GLN A 34 31.40 -23.20 -14.05
CA GLN A 34 31.62 -24.23 -13.02
C GLN A 34 32.16 -25.55 -13.64
N PRO A 35 33.15 -26.22 -13.02
CA PRO A 35 33.58 -27.57 -13.40
C PRO A 35 32.52 -28.65 -13.09
N ALA A 36 32.50 -29.70 -13.91
CA ALA A 36 31.52 -30.79 -13.89
C ALA A 36 31.50 -31.64 -12.58
N PRO A 37 30.36 -32.25 -12.21
CA PRO A 37 30.23 -33.07 -11.01
C PRO A 37 30.99 -34.41 -11.12
N GLN A 38 31.81 -34.74 -10.11
CA GLN A 38 32.35 -36.10 -9.93
C GLN A 38 31.34 -37.00 -9.17
N PRO A 39 31.31 -38.32 -9.43
CA PRO A 39 30.38 -39.25 -8.78
C PRO A 39 30.72 -39.48 -7.30
N GLN A 40 29.74 -39.33 -6.41
CA GLN A 40 29.86 -39.70 -4.98
C GLN A 40 29.68 -41.22 -4.78
N PRO A 41 30.48 -41.88 -3.91
CA PRO A 41 30.25 -43.26 -3.47
C PRO A 41 28.97 -43.42 -2.63
N ALA A 42 28.30 -44.56 -2.79
CA ALA A 42 27.05 -44.88 -2.11
C ALA A 42 27.20 -44.94 -0.57
N PRO A 43 26.25 -44.39 0.22
CA PRO A 43 26.31 -44.42 1.67
C PRO A 43 25.92 -45.80 2.25
N GLN A 44 26.76 -46.31 3.16
CA GLN A 44 26.46 -47.46 4.03
C GLN A 44 25.45 -47.08 5.13
N PRO A 45 24.58 -48.01 5.58
CA PRO A 45 23.61 -47.76 6.63
C PRO A 45 24.29 -47.65 8.00
N THR A 46 24.18 -46.49 8.64
CA THR A 46 24.64 -46.27 10.02
C THR A 46 23.50 -46.55 10.99
N GLN A 47 23.79 -47.32 12.04
CA GLN A 47 22.87 -47.69 13.11
C GLN A 47 22.40 -46.46 13.91
N ILE A 48 21.11 -46.48 14.25
CA ILE A 48 20.41 -45.40 14.94
C ILE A 48 20.69 -45.54 16.45
N GLN A 49 21.42 -44.59 17.02
CA GLN A 49 21.57 -44.42 18.47
C GLN A 49 20.66 -43.26 18.91
N PRO A 50 19.72 -43.46 19.86
CA PRO A 50 18.76 -42.42 20.23
C PRO A 50 19.43 -41.30 21.03
N THR A 51 19.46 -40.11 20.43
CA THR A 51 19.84 -38.85 21.09
C THR A 51 18.65 -38.33 21.91
N PRO A 52 18.85 -37.75 23.11
CA PRO A 52 17.77 -37.20 23.90
C PRO A 52 17.10 -36.03 23.19
N VAL A 53 15.77 -36.12 23.06
CA VAL A 53 14.87 -35.10 22.51
C VAL A 53 15.03 -33.78 23.27
N GLN A 54 15.70 -32.81 22.65
CA GLN A 54 15.53 -31.41 23.00
C GLN A 54 14.12 -30.99 22.58
N ALA A 55 13.35 -30.49 23.55
CA ALA A 55 12.01 -30.00 23.33
C ALA A 55 12.02 -28.92 22.24
N VAL A 56 11.34 -29.21 21.13
CA VAL A 56 11.01 -28.23 20.10
C VAL A 56 10.13 -27.17 20.76
N GLN A 57 10.68 -25.97 20.98
CA GLN A 57 9.86 -24.80 21.29
C GLN A 57 8.93 -24.56 20.11
N PRO A 58 7.60 -24.47 20.32
CA PRO A 58 6.69 -24.12 19.25
C PRO A 58 7.00 -22.70 18.74
N GLN A 59 7.23 -22.57 17.43
CA GLN A 59 7.20 -21.28 16.74
C GLN A 59 5.85 -20.60 17.08
N PRO A 60 5.84 -19.32 17.50
CA PRO A 60 4.59 -18.60 17.62
C PRO A 60 3.96 -18.50 16.23
N GLN A 61 2.80 -19.14 16.06
CA GLN A 61 1.87 -18.88 14.96
C GLN A 61 1.70 -17.37 14.85
N GLN A 62 1.95 -16.81 13.67
CA GLN A 62 1.55 -15.44 13.39
C GLN A 62 0.03 -15.38 13.37
N GLN A 63 -0.49 -15.11 14.56
CA GLN A 63 -1.89 -14.90 14.85
C GLN A 63 -2.29 -13.58 14.21
N TYR A 64 -3.10 -13.68 13.15
CA TYR A 64 -3.81 -12.57 12.53
C TYR A 64 -4.69 -11.92 13.60
N THR A 65 -4.13 -10.95 14.32
CA THR A 65 -4.82 -10.11 15.29
C THR A 65 -5.04 -8.76 14.63
N GLY A 66 -6.19 -8.65 13.95
CA GLY A 66 -6.67 -7.37 13.47
C GLY A 66 -7.16 -6.52 14.63
N GLN A 67 -6.26 -5.90 15.41
CA GLN A 67 -6.62 -4.85 16.36
C GLN A 67 -5.55 -3.76 16.45
N GLN A 68 -5.94 -2.60 15.90
CA GLN A 68 -5.73 -1.26 16.46
C GLN A 68 -4.29 -0.87 16.86
N GLN A 69 -3.56 -0.31 15.90
CA GLN A 69 -2.46 0.61 16.23
C GLN A 69 -2.53 1.86 15.35
N TYR A 70 -3.46 2.75 15.71
CA TYR A 70 -3.46 4.16 15.31
C TYR A 70 -3.69 5.01 16.57
N ALA A 71 -2.77 4.89 17.52
CA ALA A 71 -2.65 5.82 18.63
C ALA A 71 -1.15 6.07 18.84
N GLY A 72 -0.71 7.29 18.52
CA GLY A 72 0.63 7.78 18.81
C GLY A 72 1.59 7.79 17.62
N GLN A 73 1.48 8.80 16.75
CA GLN A 73 2.65 9.40 16.10
C GLN A 73 2.47 10.91 16.00
N GLN A 74 2.80 11.59 17.11
CA GLN A 74 3.17 13.00 17.13
C GLN A 74 4.68 13.07 16.91
N GLN A 75 5.12 13.40 15.69
CA GLN A 75 6.39 14.10 15.48
C GLN A 75 6.41 14.70 14.07
N TYR A 76 5.75 15.85 13.92
CA TYR A 76 5.76 16.62 12.68
C TYR A 76 6.99 17.52 12.66
N ALA A 77 8.05 17.07 12.01
CA ALA A 77 9.14 17.94 11.58
C ALA A 77 9.29 17.82 10.07
N GLN A 78 8.69 18.74 9.32
CA GLN A 78 9.09 19.00 7.94
C GLN A 78 8.72 20.43 7.51
N GLN A 79 9.73 21.13 7.04
CA GLN A 79 9.77 22.54 6.63
C GLN A 79 8.80 22.84 5.48
N PRO A 80 8.22 24.06 5.40
CA PRO A 80 7.09 24.33 4.52
C PRO A 80 7.52 24.77 3.11
N ALA A 81 6.95 24.13 2.10
CA ALA A 81 6.76 24.72 0.77
C ALA A 81 5.44 25.52 0.75
N PRO A 82 5.40 26.69 0.08
CA PRO A 82 4.26 27.61 0.10
C PRO A 82 3.00 26.97 -0.52
N ALA A 83 1.85 27.19 0.11
CA ALA A 83 0.57 26.60 -0.31
C ALA A 83 -0.19 27.54 -1.26
N PRO A 84 -0.68 27.05 -2.42
CA PRO A 84 -1.62 27.81 -3.23
C PRO A 84 -3.00 27.86 -2.56
N MET A 85 -3.58 29.05 -2.51
CA MET A 85 -4.95 29.32 -2.06
C MET A 85 -5.98 28.51 -2.88
N GLY A 86 -6.72 27.61 -2.23
CA GLY A 86 -7.80 26.84 -2.89
C GLY A 86 -8.19 25.52 -2.23
N TYR A 87 -7.56 25.13 -1.13
CA TYR A 87 -7.79 23.83 -0.51
C TYR A 87 -8.67 23.91 0.75
N ALA A 88 -9.81 23.20 0.72
CA ALA A 88 -10.72 23.06 1.84
C ALA A 88 -10.36 21.86 2.74
N PRO A 89 -10.71 21.90 4.05
CA PRO A 89 -10.53 20.77 4.94
C PRO A 89 -11.39 19.57 4.51
N ILE A 90 -10.82 18.38 4.63
CA ILE A 90 -11.46 17.11 4.26
C ILE A 90 -11.99 16.42 5.51
N LYS A 91 -13.15 15.76 5.43
CA LYS A 91 -13.71 14.98 6.54
C LYS A 91 -12.74 13.88 7.02
N THR A 92 -12.62 13.62 8.32
CA THR A 92 -11.64 12.66 8.89
C THR A 92 -12.26 11.55 9.75
N ASP A 93 -13.55 11.62 10.02
CA ASP A 93 -14.28 10.80 10.99
C ASP A 93 -15.23 9.81 10.29
N ARG A 94 -14.93 9.39 9.05
CA ARG A 94 -15.76 8.41 8.33
C ARG A 94 -15.71 7.06 9.07
N GLY A 95 -16.86 6.43 9.28
CA GLY A 95 -16.96 5.14 9.96
C GLY A 95 -17.59 4.07 9.08
N VAL A 96 -17.03 2.85 9.09
CA VAL A 96 -17.58 1.72 8.33
C VAL A 96 -18.96 1.28 8.84
N ILE A 97 -19.22 1.36 10.15
CA ILE A 97 -20.52 1.03 10.74
C ILE A 97 -21.58 2.02 10.28
N GLY A 98 -21.28 3.32 10.35
CA GLY A 98 -22.17 4.37 9.85
C GLY A 98 -22.43 4.21 8.35
N TRP A 99 -21.39 3.92 7.56
CA TRP A 99 -21.55 3.60 6.14
C TRP A 99 -22.47 2.39 5.90
N LEU A 100 -22.28 1.29 6.63
CA LEU A 100 -23.07 0.07 6.49
C LEU A 100 -24.54 0.30 6.85
N LEU A 101 -24.80 0.90 8.02
CA LEU A 101 -26.17 1.15 8.50
C LEU A 101 -26.93 2.10 7.58
N LEU A 102 -26.32 3.23 7.19
CA LEU A 102 -26.96 4.17 6.27
C LEU A 102 -27.16 3.56 4.89
N SER A 103 -26.24 2.71 4.43
CA SER A 103 -26.42 1.99 3.16
C SER A 103 -27.61 1.03 3.23
N ILE A 104 -27.83 0.34 4.34
CA ILE A 104 -29.01 -0.53 4.49
C ILE A 104 -30.30 0.30 4.53
N VAL A 105 -30.34 1.37 5.34
CA VAL A 105 -31.51 2.25 5.49
C VAL A 105 -31.89 2.95 4.17
N THR A 106 -30.90 3.26 3.32
CA THR A 106 -31.12 3.96 2.04
C THR A 106 -31.11 3.02 0.83
N CYS A 107 -31.24 1.70 1.03
CA CYS A 107 -31.23 0.70 -0.04
C CYS A 107 -30.01 0.81 -0.97
N GLY A 108 -28.84 1.11 -0.42
CA GLY A 108 -27.56 1.19 -1.11
C GLY A 108 -27.24 2.56 -1.72
N ILE A 109 -28.20 3.50 -1.79
CA ILE A 109 -27.98 4.83 -2.39
C ILE A 109 -26.90 5.60 -1.64
N TYR A 110 -26.91 5.55 -0.31
CA TYR A 110 -25.87 6.20 0.49
C TYR A 110 -24.46 5.67 0.21
N SER A 111 -24.33 4.38 -0.13
CA SER A 111 -23.03 3.79 -0.47
C SER A 111 -22.41 4.48 -1.69
N TYR A 112 -23.21 4.79 -2.71
CA TYR A 112 -22.75 5.50 -3.90
C TYR A 112 -22.39 6.96 -3.60
N TYR A 113 -23.19 7.66 -2.80
CA TYR A 113 -22.84 9.01 -2.33
C TYR A 113 -21.52 9.01 -1.55
N PHE A 114 -21.34 8.04 -0.66
CA PHE A 114 -20.10 7.88 0.10
C PHE A 114 -18.90 7.64 -0.82
N LEU A 115 -19.02 6.73 -1.79
CA LEU A 115 -17.96 6.45 -2.78
C LEU A 115 -17.62 7.67 -3.63
N TYR A 116 -18.61 8.48 -4.00
CA TYR A 116 -18.40 9.74 -4.70
C TYR A 116 -17.57 10.72 -3.86
N CYS A 117 -17.98 10.97 -2.62
CA CYS A 117 -17.24 11.85 -1.71
C CYS A 117 -15.83 11.32 -1.45
N LEU A 118 -15.70 10.02 -1.20
CA LEU A 118 -14.43 9.35 -0.98
C LEU A 118 -13.47 9.53 -2.17
N ALA A 119 -13.94 9.27 -3.39
CA ALA A 119 -13.12 9.39 -4.59
C ALA A 119 -12.64 10.83 -4.83
N ARG A 120 -13.54 11.81 -4.63
CA ARG A 120 -13.20 13.23 -4.72
C ARG A 120 -12.15 13.60 -3.68
N ASP A 121 -12.34 13.22 -2.44
CA ASP A 121 -11.44 13.57 -1.34
C ASP A 121 -10.05 12.92 -1.53
N ILE A 122 -10.00 11.68 -2.05
CA ILE A 122 -8.74 11.04 -2.44
C ILE A 122 -8.06 11.78 -3.59
N ASN A 123 -8.80 12.23 -4.61
CA ASN A 123 -8.21 13.05 -5.69
C ASN A 123 -7.59 14.35 -5.18
N VAL A 124 -8.22 14.97 -4.17
CA VAL A 124 -7.74 16.20 -3.53
C VAL A 124 -6.48 15.95 -2.70
N MET A 125 -6.44 14.88 -1.91
CA MET A 125 -5.26 14.52 -1.09
C MET A 125 -4.10 13.96 -1.90
N CYS A 126 -4.39 13.26 -2.99
CA CYS A 126 -3.39 12.64 -3.85
C CYS A 126 -3.16 13.48 -5.12
N GLN A 127 -3.42 14.78 -5.10
CA GLN A 127 -3.13 15.61 -6.27
C GLN A 127 -1.65 15.56 -6.63
N ASP A 128 -1.33 15.90 -7.88
CA ASP A 128 0.04 15.95 -8.40
C ASP A 128 0.78 14.60 -8.29
N ASP A 129 0.07 13.48 -8.21
CA ASP A 129 0.63 12.13 -8.30
C ASP A 129 0.62 11.55 -9.72
N GLY A 130 0.07 12.31 -10.69
CA GLY A 130 -0.04 11.88 -12.08
C GLY A 130 -1.15 10.84 -12.34
N ASP A 131 -1.96 10.52 -11.33
CA ASP A 131 -3.08 9.59 -11.44
C ASP A 131 -4.40 10.23 -10.97
N SER A 132 -5.53 9.57 -11.24
CA SER A 132 -6.84 9.98 -10.75
C SER A 132 -7.71 8.78 -10.41
N THR A 133 -8.52 8.96 -9.36
CA THR A 133 -9.54 8.01 -8.97
C THR A 133 -10.76 8.25 -9.85
N PRO A 134 -11.18 7.26 -10.66
CA PRO A 134 -12.34 7.41 -11.53
C PRO A 134 -13.58 7.77 -10.71
N GLY A 135 -14.38 8.72 -11.22
CA GLY A 135 -15.58 9.18 -10.54
C GLY A 135 -16.69 8.11 -10.47
N LEU A 136 -17.73 8.40 -9.69
CA LEU A 136 -18.87 7.51 -9.48
C LEU A 136 -19.54 7.06 -10.78
N ALA A 137 -19.66 7.95 -11.77
CA ALA A 137 -20.26 7.60 -13.06
C ALA A 137 -19.48 6.50 -13.79
N ALA A 138 -18.14 6.63 -13.84
CA ALA A 138 -17.28 5.60 -14.42
C ALA A 138 -17.37 4.30 -13.61
N PHE A 139 -17.39 4.39 -12.28
CA PHE A 139 -17.60 3.24 -11.40
C PHE A 139 -18.89 2.48 -11.72
N ILE A 140 -20.03 3.16 -11.80
CA ILE A 140 -21.32 2.50 -12.05
C ILE A 140 -21.38 1.94 -13.48
N LEU A 141 -21.08 2.77 -14.49
CA LEU A 141 -21.23 2.39 -15.90
C LEU A 141 -20.29 1.25 -16.26
N LEU A 142 -19.00 1.36 -15.93
CA LEU A 142 -18.04 0.32 -16.30
C LEU A 142 -18.23 -0.93 -15.46
N SER A 143 -18.68 -0.83 -14.20
CA SER A 143 -19.02 -2.03 -13.42
C SER A 143 -20.19 -2.78 -14.04
N PHE A 144 -21.19 -2.09 -14.58
CA PHE A 144 -22.29 -2.76 -15.29
C PHE A 144 -21.82 -3.41 -16.59
N VAL A 145 -21.05 -2.68 -17.41
CA VAL A 145 -20.53 -3.17 -18.70
C VAL A 145 -19.59 -4.36 -18.53
N THR A 146 -18.80 -4.38 -17.45
CA THR A 146 -17.80 -5.43 -17.18
C THR A 146 -18.28 -6.49 -16.18
N CYS A 147 -19.58 -6.55 -15.89
CA CYS A 147 -20.17 -7.52 -14.95
C CYS A 147 -19.47 -7.53 -13.57
N GLY A 148 -19.10 -6.35 -13.06
CA GLY A 148 -18.49 -6.15 -11.74
C GLY A 148 -16.96 -6.18 -11.71
N PHE A 149 -16.28 -6.63 -12.77
CA PHE A 149 -14.81 -6.67 -12.79
C PHE A 149 -14.17 -5.28 -12.65
N TYR A 150 -14.75 -4.25 -13.26
CA TYR A 150 -14.26 -2.89 -13.10
C TYR A 150 -14.33 -2.40 -11.65
N GLY A 151 -15.37 -2.80 -10.90
CA GLY A 151 -15.49 -2.46 -9.49
C GLY A 151 -14.30 -2.98 -8.68
N LEU A 152 -13.84 -4.21 -8.96
CA LEU A 152 -12.66 -4.81 -8.34
C LEU A 152 -11.38 -4.00 -8.66
N TYR A 153 -11.18 -3.68 -9.95
CA TYR A 153 -10.08 -2.82 -10.39
C TYR A 153 -10.10 -1.45 -9.72
N TRP A 154 -11.28 -0.85 -9.57
CA TRP A 154 -11.44 0.47 -8.97
C TRP A 154 -11.01 0.49 -7.50
N TYR A 155 -11.45 -0.50 -6.72
CA TYR A 155 -11.02 -0.66 -5.32
C TYR A 155 -9.53 -0.95 -5.20
N TYR A 156 -8.99 -1.81 -6.06
CA TYR A 156 -7.55 -2.07 -6.15
C TYR A 156 -6.76 -0.78 -6.42
N LYS A 157 -7.19 0.02 -7.40
CA LYS A 157 -6.54 1.27 -7.78
C LYS A 157 -6.49 2.25 -6.61
N ILE A 158 -7.59 2.42 -5.89
CA ILE A 158 -7.64 3.29 -4.72
C ILE A 158 -6.69 2.84 -3.61
N GLY A 159 -6.69 1.54 -3.28
CA GLY A 159 -5.81 1.00 -2.24
C GLY A 159 -4.33 1.28 -2.55
N ASN A 160 -3.91 1.05 -3.80
CA ASN A 160 -2.53 1.34 -4.21
C ASN A 160 -2.22 2.83 -4.20
N ARG A 161 -3.15 3.67 -4.66
CA ARG A 161 -2.94 5.11 -4.70
C ARG A 161 -2.83 5.72 -3.30
N LEU A 162 -3.65 5.25 -2.35
CA LEU A 162 -3.55 5.64 -0.94
C LEU A 162 -2.18 5.22 -0.37
N GLN A 163 -1.77 3.96 -0.57
CA GLN A 163 -0.48 3.47 -0.08
C GLN A 163 0.70 4.24 -0.70
N ALA A 164 0.68 4.51 -2.00
CA ALA A 164 1.74 5.23 -2.70
C ALA A 164 1.89 6.70 -2.25
N ASN A 165 0.77 7.34 -1.87
CA ASN A 165 0.76 8.73 -1.41
C ASN A 165 0.92 8.86 0.12
N ALA A 166 0.74 7.79 0.89
CA ALA A 166 0.89 7.81 2.36
C ALA A 166 2.25 8.36 2.85
N PRO A 167 3.40 7.99 2.24
CA PRO A 167 4.70 8.54 2.63
C PRO A 167 4.79 10.06 2.49
N ARG A 168 4.06 10.65 1.54
CA ARG A 168 4.00 12.11 1.39
C ARG A 168 3.53 12.77 2.68
N TYR A 169 2.69 12.10 3.46
CA TYR A 169 2.12 12.56 4.72
C TYR A 169 2.84 12.05 5.98
N GLY A 170 3.96 11.33 5.82
CA GLY A 170 4.64 10.67 6.94
C GLY A 170 3.90 9.42 7.45
N LEU A 171 2.98 8.87 6.67
CA LEU A 171 2.21 7.67 7.00
C LEU A 171 2.77 6.46 6.24
N MET A 172 2.69 5.28 6.85
CA MET A 172 3.06 4.01 6.22
C MET A 172 1.88 3.05 6.31
N PHE A 173 1.27 2.75 5.17
CA PHE A 173 0.20 1.76 5.09
C PHE A 173 0.77 0.41 4.71
N GLN A 174 0.42 -0.62 5.49
CA GLN A 174 0.74 -2.00 5.18
C GLN A 174 -0.22 -2.53 4.10
N GLU A 175 -1.48 -2.09 4.15
CA GLU A 175 -2.52 -2.53 3.22
C GLU A 175 -2.46 -1.73 1.91
N ASN A 176 -2.44 -2.47 0.80
CA ASN A 176 -2.39 -1.92 -0.55
C ASN A 176 -3.58 -2.38 -1.39
N GLY A 177 -3.56 -2.05 -2.68
CA GLY A 177 -4.59 -2.45 -3.62
C GLY A 177 -4.81 -3.96 -3.67
N THR A 178 -3.74 -4.75 -3.59
CA THR A 178 -3.82 -6.22 -3.59
C THR A 178 -4.50 -6.74 -2.33
N THR A 179 -4.21 -6.16 -1.15
CA THR A 179 -4.91 -6.51 0.11
C THR A 179 -6.41 -6.22 0.00
N VAL A 180 -6.77 -5.05 -0.53
CA VAL A 180 -8.17 -4.67 -0.76
C VAL A 180 -8.83 -5.63 -1.75
N LEU A 181 -8.17 -5.94 -2.86
CA LEU A 181 -8.67 -6.85 -3.89
C LEU A 181 -8.88 -8.28 -3.35
N MET A 182 -7.95 -8.77 -2.53
CA MET A 182 -8.06 -10.06 -1.86
C MET A 182 -9.32 -10.12 -1.01
N TRP A 183 -9.58 -9.10 -0.17
CA TRP A 183 -10.80 -9.05 0.64
C TRP A 183 -12.07 -8.93 -0.21
N GLN A 184 -12.00 -8.27 -1.37
CA GLN A 184 -13.12 -8.12 -2.28
C GLN A 184 -13.49 -9.45 -2.99
N ILE A 185 -12.50 -10.26 -3.36
CA ILE A 185 -12.70 -11.54 -4.06
C ILE A 185 -12.94 -12.67 -3.07
N VAL A 186 -11.98 -12.91 -2.18
CA VAL A 186 -12.01 -14.04 -1.24
C VAL A 186 -13.08 -13.83 -0.18
N GLY A 187 -13.21 -12.60 0.32
CA GLY A 187 -14.19 -12.32 1.35
C GLY A 187 -15.63 -12.17 0.82
N ALA A 188 -15.83 -12.07 -0.51
CA ALA A 188 -17.15 -12.26 -1.10
C ALA A 188 -17.63 -13.72 -0.94
N LEU A 189 -16.71 -14.69 -0.93
CA LEU A 189 -17.01 -16.11 -0.64
C LEU A 189 -17.30 -16.36 0.85
N LEU A 190 -16.86 -15.46 1.74
CA LEU A 190 -17.10 -15.50 3.18
C LEU A 190 -18.38 -14.72 3.57
N CYS A 191 -19.51 -15.09 2.95
CA CYS A 191 -20.83 -14.51 3.23
C CYS A 191 -20.90 -12.97 3.06
N GLY A 192 -20.10 -12.39 2.16
CA GLY A 192 -20.11 -10.95 1.89
C GLY A 192 -19.50 -10.06 2.97
N LEU A 193 -18.81 -10.63 3.97
CA LEU A 193 -18.08 -9.85 4.98
C LEU A 193 -16.82 -9.19 4.40
N GLY A 194 -16.22 -9.79 3.38
CA GLY A 194 -15.01 -9.29 2.72
C GLY A 194 -15.08 -7.83 2.26
N PRO A 195 -16.08 -7.46 1.45
CA PRO A 195 -16.28 -6.08 1.03
C PRO A 195 -16.37 -5.08 2.19
N ILE A 196 -16.91 -5.48 3.35
CA ILE A 196 -16.99 -4.63 4.53
C ILE A 196 -15.59 -4.42 5.14
N PHE A 197 -14.78 -5.47 5.21
CA PHE A 197 -13.37 -5.37 5.65
C PHE A 197 -12.53 -4.53 4.68
N ALA A 198 -12.67 -4.75 3.37
CA ALA A 198 -12.02 -3.94 2.34
C ALA A 198 -12.38 -2.46 2.48
N MET A 199 -13.66 -2.15 2.66
CA MET A 199 -14.13 -0.79 2.89
C MET A 199 -13.56 -0.20 4.18
N ASN A 200 -13.51 -0.97 5.27
CA ASN A 200 -12.93 -0.52 6.54
C ASN A 200 -11.46 -0.11 6.40
N ILE A 201 -10.67 -0.88 5.64
CA ILE A 201 -9.27 -0.56 5.34
C ILE A 201 -9.18 0.78 4.60
N ILE A 202 -9.95 0.93 3.51
CA ILE A 202 -9.96 2.17 2.71
C ILE A 202 -10.36 3.38 3.55
N ILE A 203 -11.42 3.24 4.36
CA ILE A 203 -11.92 4.31 5.22
C ILE A 203 -10.85 4.76 6.22
N LYS A 204 -10.20 3.82 6.91
CA LYS A 204 -9.16 4.11 7.89
C LYS A 204 -7.96 4.82 7.25
N ASN A 205 -7.47 4.28 6.13
CA ASN A 205 -6.32 4.85 5.42
C ASN A 205 -6.65 6.26 4.88
N THR A 206 -7.86 6.45 4.35
CA THR A 206 -8.33 7.76 3.88
C THR A 206 -8.45 8.76 5.03
N ASN A 207 -9.02 8.37 6.17
CA ASN A 207 -9.17 9.24 7.33
C ASN A 207 -7.81 9.65 7.93
N ALA A 208 -6.85 8.72 7.98
CA ALA A 208 -5.49 9.01 8.42
C ALA A 208 -4.81 10.03 7.49
N MET A 209 -4.89 9.83 6.18
CA MET A 209 -4.39 10.80 5.20
C MET A 209 -5.09 12.15 5.32
N ALA A 210 -6.42 12.17 5.46
CA ALA A 210 -7.20 13.40 5.57
C ALA A 210 -6.81 14.19 6.83
N THR A 211 -6.53 13.50 7.93
CA THR A 211 -6.06 14.13 9.17
C THR A 211 -4.70 14.79 8.97
N ALA A 212 -3.75 14.07 8.38
CA ALA A 212 -2.42 14.60 8.10
C ALA A 212 -2.44 15.74 7.08
N TYR A 213 -3.30 15.63 6.07
CA TYR A 213 -3.54 16.66 5.07
C TYR A 213 -4.13 17.93 5.69
N ASN A 214 -5.17 17.82 6.53
CA ASN A 214 -5.76 18.96 7.23
C ASN A 214 -4.78 19.61 8.20
N ALA A 215 -3.96 18.83 8.90
CA ALA A 215 -2.91 19.35 9.78
C ALA A 215 -1.91 20.21 8.99
N ARG A 216 -1.54 19.78 7.77
CA ARG A 216 -0.68 20.57 6.88
C ARG A 216 -1.36 21.83 6.38
N LEU A 217 -2.64 21.77 6.02
CA LEU A 217 -3.42 22.96 5.66
C LEU A 217 -3.47 23.98 6.79
N GLY A 218 -3.74 23.54 8.03
CA GLY A 218 -3.79 24.41 9.19
C GLY A 218 -2.42 25.02 9.54
N ALA A 219 -1.32 24.30 9.30
CA ALA A 219 0.03 24.85 9.43
C ALA A 219 0.42 25.84 8.31
N ARG A 220 -0.38 25.93 7.24
CA ARG A 220 -0.17 26.81 6.07
C ARG A 220 -1.11 28.02 6.05
N ALA A 221 -2.13 28.05 6.91
CA ALA A 221 -3.10 29.14 7.07
C ALA A 221 -2.63 30.13 8.13
#